data_AF-D3DDX3-F1
#
_entry.id   AF-D3DDX3-F1
#
_cell.length_a   1.000
_cell.length_b   1.000
_cell.length_c   1.000
_cell.angle_alpha   90.00
_cell.angle_beta   90.00
_cell.angle_gamma   90.00
#
_symmetry.space_group_name_H-M   'P 1'
#
loop_
_entity.id
_entity.type
_entity.pdbx_description
1 polymer ?
#
loop_
_entity_poly.entity_id
_entity_poly.type
_entity_poly.pdbx_seq_one_letter_code
_entity_poly.pdbx_strand_id
1 'polypeptide(L)' 'MTQLRKARRLTLVQLSERLTEIGRPILPTGLSKIEHGERGLSVDDLVALAAALDVSPEQLIDPAPITLTVETVIQ' A
#
# COMPACT_ATOMS: atom_id res chain seq x y z
N MET A 1 5.28 1.46 0.60
CA MET A 1 4.47 2.23 1.58
C MET A 1 5.31 2.81 2.73
N THR A 2 6.01 1.98 3.51
CA THR A 2 6.78 2.39 4.71
C THR A 2 7.71 3.59 4.50
N GLN A 3 8.48 3.59 3.41
CA GLN A 3 9.39 4.70 3.10
C GLN A 3 8.65 6.01 2.83
N LEU A 4 7.55 5.97 2.05
CA LEU A 4 6.75 7.15 1.73
C LEU A 4 6.08 7.76 2.97
N ARG A 5 5.59 6.91 3.88
CA ARG A 5 5.01 7.35 5.17
C ARG A 5 6.07 7.97 6.07
N LYS A 6 7.24 7.33 6.21
CA LYS A 6 8.36 7.84 7.03
C LYS A 6 8.92 9.15 6.49
N ALA A 7 9.01 9.32 5.17
CA ALA A 7 9.43 10.57 4.53
C ALA A 7 8.51 11.76 4.93
N ARG A 8 7.25 11.48 5.25
CA ARG A 8 6.24 12.45 5.71
C ARG A 8 6.12 12.55 7.23
N ARG A 9 6.97 11.82 7.96
CA ARG A 9 6.97 11.78 9.43
C ARG A 9 5.61 11.36 10.03
N LEU A 10 4.83 10.58 9.28
CA LEU A 10 3.53 10.09 9.73
C LEU A 10 3.70 8.80 10.54
N THR A 11 3.05 8.73 11.69
CA THR A 11 2.81 7.46 12.38
C THR A 11 1.71 6.66 11.67
N LEU A 12 1.55 5.37 11.99
CA LEU A 12 0.43 4.58 11.48
C LEU A 12 -0.92 5.09 12.00
N VAL A 13 -0.96 5.67 13.20
CA VAL A 13 -2.16 6.29 13.77
C VAL A 13 -2.55 7.53 12.94
N GLN A 14 -1.61 8.42 12.67
CA GLN A 14 -1.87 9.61 11.86
C GLN A 14 -2.31 9.26 10.44
N LEU A 15 -1.71 8.24 9.83
CA LEU A 15 -2.15 7.78 8.51
C LEU A 15 -3.57 7.19 8.55
N SER A 16 -3.91 6.44 9.60
CA SER A 16 -5.28 5.93 9.82
C SER A 16 -6.30 7.05 9.98
N GLU A 17 -5.94 8.14 10.67
CA GLU A 17 -6.79 9.33 10.83
C GLU A 17 -7.04 10.00 9.47
N ARG A 18 -5.99 10.25 8.67
CA ARG A 18 -6.14 10.82 7.32
C ARG A 18 -7.01 9.97 6.40
N LEU A 19 -6.86 8.65 6.47
CA LEU A 19 -7.70 7.72 5.72
C LEU A 19 -9.17 7.77 6.16
N THR A 20 -9.41 8.01 7.45
CA THR A 20 -10.76 8.22 7.98
C THR A 20 -11.36 9.53 7.46
N GLU A 21 -10.58 10.61 7.42
CA GLU A 21 -11.00 11.91 6.87
C GLU A 21 -11.38 11.83 5.38
N ILE A 22 -10.70 10.97 4.61
CA ILE A 22 -10.98 10.71 3.19
C ILE A 22 -12.18 9.75 3.00
N GLY A 23 -12.75 9.22 4.08
CA GLY A 23 -13.91 8.32 4.03
C GLY A 23 -13.56 6.86 3.74
N ARG A 24 -12.28 6.47 3.86
CA ARG A 24 -11.79 5.10 3.64
C ARG A 24 -10.97 4.61 4.84
N PRO A 25 -11.59 4.36 6.00
CA PRO A 25 -10.88 4.04 7.23
C PRO A 25 -10.09 2.72 7.12
N ILE A 26 -8.81 2.75 7.50
CA ILE A 26 -7.97 1.57 7.69
C ILE A 26 -7.29 1.68 9.04
N LEU A 27 -7.55 0.72 9.94
CA LEU A 27 -6.97 0.71 11.29
C LEU A 27 -5.43 0.63 11.25
N PRO A 28 -4.71 1.16 12.26
CA PRO A 28 -3.25 1.10 12.31
C PRO A 28 -2.67 -0.31 12.21
N THR A 29 -3.36 -1.32 12.76
CA THR A 29 -2.98 -2.73 12.65
C THR A 29 -3.11 -3.24 11.21
N GLY A 30 -4.13 -2.80 10.47
CA GLY A 30 -4.28 -3.07 9.05
C GLY A 30 -3.17 -2.44 8.22
N LEU A 31 -2.83 -1.18 8.51
CA LEU A 31 -1.72 -0.47 7.88
C LEU A 31 -0.36 -1.15 8.15
N SER A 32 -0.14 -1.63 9.38
CA SER A 32 1.05 -2.43 9.70
C SER A 32 1.13 -3.68 8.83
N LYS A 33 0.05 -4.46 8.72
CA LYS A 33 0.02 -5.67 7.88
C LYS A 33 0.26 -5.36 6.39
N ILE A 34 -0.26 -4.24 5.90
CA ILE A 34 0.01 -3.76 4.54
C ILE A 34 1.50 -3.46 4.36
N GLU A 35 2.14 -2.76 5.30
CA GLU A 35 3.58 -2.47 5.25
C GLU A 35 4.45 -3.73 5.26
N HIS A 36 3.99 -4.81 5.90
CA HIS A 36 4.68 -6.10 5.95
C HIS A 36 4.30 -7.06 4.80
N GLY A 37 3.39 -6.65 3.90
CA GLY A 37 2.91 -7.50 2.80
C GLY A 37 1.99 -8.66 3.23
N GLU A 38 1.56 -8.68 4.49
CA GLU A 38 0.68 -9.71 5.07
C GLU A 38 -0.80 -9.48 4.73
N ARG A 39 -1.12 -8.29 4.20
CA ARG A 39 -2.47 -7.92 3.77
C ARG A 39 -2.41 -7.21 2.42
N GLY A 40 -3.09 -7.79 1.43
CA GLY A 40 -3.30 -7.16 0.14
C GLY A 40 -4.17 -5.88 0.20
N LEU A 41 -4.15 -5.12 -0.89
CA LEU A 41 -4.90 -3.87 -1.07
C LEU A 41 -5.80 -3.99 -2.29
N SER A 42 -7.02 -3.45 -2.22
CA SER A 42 -7.81 -3.19 -3.42
C SER A 42 -7.29 -1.96 -4.17
N VAL A 43 -7.71 -1.77 -5.42
CA VAL A 43 -7.37 -0.56 -6.20
C VAL A 43 -7.85 0.71 -5.50
N ASP A 44 -9.05 0.70 -4.92
CA ASP A 44 -9.53 1.85 -4.16
C ASP A 44 -8.69 2.12 -2.91
N ASP A 45 -8.22 1.07 -2.22
CA ASP A 45 -7.34 1.26 -1.05
C ASP A 45 -6.00 1.88 -1.48
N LEU A 46 -5.48 1.47 -2.65
CA LEU A 46 -4.27 2.06 -3.23
C LEU A 46 -4.47 3.55 -3.50
N VAL A 47 -5.58 3.94 -4.13
CA VAL A 47 -5.90 5.35 -4.42
C VAL A 47 -6.09 6.15 -3.14
N ALA A 48 -6.81 5.61 -2.14
CA ALA A 48 -7.00 6.26 -0.85
C ALA A 48 -5.68 6.43 -0.08
N LEU A 49 -4.82 5.42 -0.09
CA LEU A 49 -3.47 5.51 0.49
C LEU A 49 -2.61 6.56 -0.22
N ALA A 50 -2.70 6.63 -1.54
CA ALA A 50 -1.98 7.63 -2.33
C ALA A 50 -2.41 9.04 -1.94
N ALA A 51 -3.71 9.29 -1.87
CA ALA A 51 -4.28 10.56 -1.42
C ALA A 51 -3.89 10.88 0.04
N ALA A 52 -4.02 9.92 0.96
CA ALA A 52 -3.66 10.09 2.37
C ALA A 52 -2.16 10.27 2.59
N LEU A 53 -1.33 9.85 1.64
CA LEU A 53 0.11 10.04 1.63
C LEU A 53 0.53 11.18 0.72
N ASP A 54 -0.35 11.93 0.06
CA ASP A 54 0.04 13.00 -0.87
C ASP A 54 1.13 12.55 -1.87
N VAL A 55 0.86 11.41 -2.54
CA VAL A 55 1.67 10.80 -3.61
C VAL A 55 0.77 10.39 -4.75
N SER A 56 1.36 10.14 -5.92
CA SER A 56 0.65 9.45 -6.98
C SER A 56 0.59 7.93 -6.71
N PRO A 57 -0.49 7.21 -7.12
CA PRO A 57 -0.65 5.78 -6.87
C PRO A 57 0.51 4.91 -7.35
N GLU A 58 1.14 5.26 -8.48
CA GLU A 58 2.28 4.55 -9.05
C GLU A 58 3.49 4.51 -8.11
N GLN A 59 3.64 5.49 -7.22
CA GLN A 59 4.74 5.51 -6.25
C GLN A 59 4.58 4.45 -5.15
N LEU A 60 3.36 3.92 -4.96
CA LEU A 60 3.08 2.83 -4.02
C LEU A 60 3.25 1.45 -4.65
N ILE A 61 3.43 1.36 -5.96
CA ILE A 61 3.62 0.12 -6.70
C ILE A 61 5.13 -0.10 -6.86
N ASP A 62 5.62 -1.26 -6.42
CA ASP A 62 6.98 -1.70 -6.73
C ASP A 62 6.97 -2.42 -8.09
N PRO A 63 7.69 -1.94 -9.12
CA PRO A 63 7.71 -2.57 -10.43
C PRO A 63 8.59 -3.85 -10.47
N ALA A 64 8.82 -4.51 -9.33
CA ALA A 64 9.57 -5.76 -9.27
C ALA A 64 9.11 -6.69 -10.40
N PRO A 65 10.05 -7.24 -11.21
CA PRO A 65 9.69 -7.99 -12.39
C PRO A 65 8.79 -9.17 -12.01
N ILE A 66 7.66 -9.27 -12.69
CA ILE A 66 6.79 -10.45 -12.57
C ILE A 66 7.56 -11.61 -13.20
N THR A 67 8.24 -12.40 -12.37
CA THR A 67 8.88 -13.64 -12.82
C THR A 67 7.79 -14.69 -13.00
N LEU A 68 7.35 -14.87 -14.24
CA LEU A 68 6.49 -15.99 -14.62
C LEU A 68 7.36 -17.21 -14.87
N THR A 69 7.34 -18.17 -13.94
CA THR A 69 7.91 -19.50 -14.18
C THR A 69 6.96 -20.27 -15.10
N VAL A 70 7.24 -20.25 -16.40
CA VAL A 70 6.59 -21.16 -17.35
C VAL A 70 7.25 -22.53 -17.25
N GLU A 71 6.61 -23.46 -16.57
CA GLU A 71 6.96 -24.88 -16.70
C GLU A 71 6.62 -25.33 -18.11
N THR A 72 7.64 -25.49 -18.94
CA THR A 72 7.46 -26.09 -20.26
C THR A 72 7.23 -27.58 -20.05
N VAL A 73 5.96 -28.00 -20.12
CA VAL A 73 5.61 -29.41 -20.27
C VAL A 73 5.96 -29.81 -21.70
N ILE A 74 7.14 -30.41 -21.87
CA ILE A 74 7.52 -31.06 -23.12
C ILE A 74 6.68 -32.35 -23.20
N GLN A 75 5.67 -32.36 -24.09
CA GLN A 75 5.02 -33.58 -24.57
C GLN A 75 5.77 -34.14 -25.78
#